data_AF-A0A090WYG7-F1
#
_entry.id   AF-A0A090WYG7-F1
#
_cell.length_a   1.000
_cell.length_b   1.000
_cell.length_c   1.000
_cell.angle_alpha   90.00
_cell.angle_beta   90.00
_cell.angle_gamma   90.00
#
_symmetry.space_group_name_H-M   'P 1'
#
loop_
_entity.id
_entity.type
_entity.pdbx_description
1 polymer ?
#
loop_
_entity_poly.entity_id
_entity_poly.type
_entity_poly.pdbx_seq_one_letter_code
_entity_poly.pdbx_strand_id
1 'polypeptide(L)'
;MMKILLNYKSYYQLVACLLFASFTWAQTQGAKPNIIVILADDLGYGDVGFNRDSSFPEELGIIPTPNIDALANSGVILKNAHVAHPFCGPSRAAIMSGVYPHRLGAQYNLPNDNTTILGGLPLTETFFPKILQDNDYHTAAFGKWHLGFVEGEHQPLDRGFDYFLVF
;
A
#
# COMPACT_ATOMS: atom_id res chain seq x y z
N MET A 1 47.85 -19.43 -10.92
CA MET A 1 47.76 -17.96 -10.79
C MET A 1 46.94 -17.42 -11.95
N MET A 2 45.64 -17.24 -11.77
CA MET A 2 44.73 -16.77 -12.83
C MET A 2 44.65 -15.25 -12.75
N LYS A 3 45.26 -14.54 -13.70
CA LYS A 3 45.17 -13.08 -13.83
C LYS A 3 43.79 -12.74 -14.37
N ILE A 4 42.92 -12.24 -13.51
CA ILE A 4 41.65 -11.62 -13.90
C ILE A 4 42.01 -10.33 -14.67
N LEU A 5 42.03 -10.40 -16.00
CA LEU A 5 42.17 -9.23 -16.87
C LEU A 5 40.78 -8.57 -17.00
N LEU A 6 40.47 -7.65 -16.07
CA LEU A 6 39.32 -6.78 -16.21
C LEU A 6 39.55 -5.88 -17.44
N ASN A 7 38.65 -5.98 -18.42
CA ASN A 7 38.68 -5.16 -19.64
C ASN A 7 38.51 -3.68 -19.25
N TYR A 8 39.35 -2.78 -19.77
CA TYR A 8 39.32 -1.36 -19.43
C TYR A 8 37.93 -0.72 -19.63
N LYS A 9 37.13 -1.22 -20.59
CA LYS A 9 35.72 -0.83 -20.77
C LYS A 9 34.84 -1.15 -19.55
N SER A 10 35.03 -2.32 -18.93
CA SER A 10 34.31 -2.73 -17.73
C SER A 10 34.68 -1.86 -16.52
N TYR A 11 35.91 -1.35 -16.47
CA TYR A 11 36.35 -0.40 -15.44
C TYR A 11 35.64 0.95 -15.58
N TYR A 12 35.55 1.51 -16.80
CA TYR A 12 34.82 2.76 -17.03
C TYR A 12 33.33 2.64 -16.74
N GLN A 13 32.71 1.51 -17.06
CA GLN A 13 31.31 1.23 -16.72
C GLN A 13 31.11 1.12 -15.21
N LEU A 14 32.00 0.44 -14.49
CA LEU A 14 31.95 0.34 -13.03
C LEU A 14 32.10 1.71 -12.37
N VAL A 15 33.07 2.51 -12.83
CA VAL A 15 33.30 3.88 -12.32
C VAL A 15 32.10 4.79 -12.63
N ALA A 16 31.51 4.69 -13.83
CA ALA A 16 30.30 5.43 -14.17
C ALA A 16 29.11 5.03 -13.28
N CYS A 17 28.89 3.74 -13.02
CA CYS A 17 27.84 3.27 -12.10
C CYS A 17 28.07 3.77 -10.66
N LEU A 18 29.31 3.78 -10.18
CA LEU A 18 29.67 4.28 -8.85
C LEU A 18 29.48 5.81 -8.73
N LEU A 19 29.76 6.56 -9.80
CA LEU A 19 29.52 8.00 -9.87
C LEU A 19 28.02 8.33 -9.96
N PHE A 20 27.21 7.52 -10.65
CA PHE A 20 25.76 7.67 -10.67
C PHE A 20 25.10 7.36 -9.32
N ALA A 21 25.60 6.35 -8.59
CA ALA A 21 25.11 6.01 -7.26
C ALA A 21 25.41 7.09 -6.21
N SER A 22 26.40 7.95 -6.43
CA SER A 22 26.72 9.07 -5.53
C SER A 22 25.90 10.33 -5.80
N PHE A 23 25.14 10.36 -6.89
CA PHE A 23 24.20 11.44 -7.24
C PHE A 23 22.73 11.10 -6.93
N THR A 24 22.43 9.98 -6.27
CA THR A 24 21.08 9.77 -5.75
C THR A 24 20.86 10.68 -4.55
N TRP A 25 20.26 11.83 -4.79
CA TRP A 25 19.76 12.69 -3.71
C TRP A 25 18.72 11.88 -2.96
N ALA A 26 19.00 11.57 -1.69
CA ALA A 26 17.98 11.04 -0.81
C ALA A 26 16.83 12.04 -0.80
N GLN A 27 15.65 11.62 -1.28
CA GLN A 27 14.49 12.51 -1.46
C GLN A 27 14.14 13.30 -0.18
N THR A 28 14.54 12.78 0.98
CA THR A 28 14.16 13.34 2.27
C THR A 28 15.28 14.02 3.04
N GLN A 29 16.53 14.05 2.55
CA GLN A 29 17.67 14.74 3.21
C GLN A 29 17.74 14.54 4.75
N GLY A 30 17.51 13.32 5.23
CA GLY A 30 17.52 13.01 6.68
C GLY A 30 16.23 13.33 7.44
N ALA A 31 15.21 13.90 6.79
CA ALA A 31 13.85 14.00 7.32
C ALA A 31 13.07 12.68 7.11
N LYS A 32 12.12 12.43 8.00
CA LYS A 32 11.13 11.36 7.84
C LYS A 32 10.15 11.76 6.72
N PRO A 33 9.90 10.94 5.68
CA PRO A 33 8.93 11.27 4.64
C PRO A 33 7.50 11.23 5.20
N ASN A 34 6.60 12.03 4.63
CA ASN A 34 5.16 11.83 4.82
C ASN A 34 4.71 10.59 4.04
N ILE A 35 3.93 9.72 4.69
CA ILE A 35 3.42 8.49 4.08
C ILE A 35 1.92 8.66 3.86
N ILE A 36 1.48 8.61 2.61
CA ILE A 36 0.07 8.70 2.24
C ILE A 36 -0.31 7.41 1.52
N VAL A 37 -1.25 6.66 2.11
CA VAL A 37 -1.80 5.44 1.51
C VAL A 37 -3.21 5.75 1.03
N ILE A 38 -3.41 5.70 -0.29
CA ILE A 38 -4.73 5.84 -0.93
C ILE A 38 -5.19 4.43 -1.31
N LEU A 39 -6.29 3.99 -0.71
CA LEU A 39 -6.90 2.68 -0.99
C LEU A 39 -8.31 2.89 -1.56
N ALA A 40 -8.46 2.67 -2.86
CA ALA A 40 -9.77 2.66 -3.51
C ALA A 40 -10.54 1.38 -3.15
N ASP A 41 -11.87 1.47 -3.07
CA ASP A 41 -12.76 0.33 -2.81
C ASP A 41 -13.35 -0.12 -4.15
N ASP A 42 -13.21 -1.41 -4.47
CA ASP A 42 -13.74 -2.07 -5.66
C ASP A 42 -13.33 -1.45 -7.02
N LEU A 43 -12.13 -0.84 -7.08
CA LEU A 43 -11.54 -0.32 -8.33
C LEU A 43 -10.89 -1.44 -9.15
N GLY A 44 -11.39 -1.66 -10.36
CA GLY A 44 -10.86 -2.62 -11.32
C GLY A 44 -9.58 -2.15 -12.01
N TYR A 45 -8.82 -3.11 -12.56
CA TYR A 45 -7.53 -2.83 -13.20
C TYR A 45 -7.64 -1.81 -14.35
N GLY A 46 -8.70 -1.91 -15.16
CA GLY A 46 -8.93 -1.06 -16.33
C GLY A 46 -9.69 0.24 -16.04
N ASP A 47 -10.07 0.52 -14.80
CA ASP A 47 -10.89 1.71 -14.48
C ASP A 47 -10.09 3.01 -14.53
N VAL A 48 -8.76 2.92 -14.49
CA VAL A 48 -7.83 4.05 -14.53
C VAL A 48 -7.19 4.22 -15.91
N GLY A 49 -6.97 5.47 -16.32
CA GLY A 49 -6.39 5.81 -17.62
C GLY A 49 -5.05 5.13 -17.89
N PHE A 50 -4.14 5.18 -16.92
CA PHE A 50 -2.77 4.65 -17.07
C PHE A 50 -2.66 3.13 -17.29
N ASN A 51 -3.73 2.35 -17.03
CA ASN A 51 -3.76 0.90 -17.25
C ASN A 51 -4.50 0.48 -18.53
N ARG A 52 -5.20 1.40 -19.19
CA ARG A 52 -5.92 1.11 -20.43
C ARG A 52 -4.97 1.16 -21.62
N ASP A 53 -5.10 0.18 -22.51
CA ASP A 53 -4.47 0.22 -23.83
C ASP A 53 -5.54 0.44 -24.91
N SER A 54 -5.12 0.47 -26.17
CA SER A 54 -6.00 0.69 -27.32
C SER A 54 -7.06 -0.40 -27.54
N SER A 55 -7.01 -1.52 -26.80
CA SER A 55 -8.00 -2.60 -26.86
C SER A 55 -9.10 -2.48 -25.82
N PHE A 56 -9.02 -1.50 -24.91
CA PHE A 56 -10.07 -1.29 -23.91
C PHE A 56 -11.40 -0.91 -24.60
N PRO A 57 -12.52 -1.60 -24.31
CA PRO A 57 -13.77 -1.35 -25.02
C PRO A 57 -14.36 0.01 -24.63
N GLU A 58 -14.45 0.93 -25.61
CA GLU A 58 -14.97 2.29 -25.40
C GLU A 58 -16.43 2.28 -24.91
N GLU A 59 -17.21 1.26 -25.28
CA GLU A 59 -18.61 1.08 -24.90
C GLU A 59 -18.82 0.83 -23.39
N LEU A 60 -17.77 0.43 -22.66
CA LEU A 60 -17.83 0.26 -21.20
C LEU A 60 -17.84 1.60 -20.45
N GLY A 61 -17.66 2.72 -21.16
CA GLY A 61 -17.62 4.06 -20.58
C GLY A 61 -16.23 4.39 -20.06
N ILE A 62 -15.59 5.37 -20.67
CA ILE A 62 -14.27 5.86 -20.25
C ILE A 62 -14.48 6.95 -19.20
N ILE A 63 -14.23 6.62 -17.94
CA ILE A 63 -14.16 7.64 -16.86
C ILE A 63 -12.77 8.30 -16.91
N PRO A 64 -12.67 9.63 -17.05
CA PRO A 64 -11.39 10.33 -17.00
C PRO A 64 -10.82 10.33 -15.57
N THR A 65 -9.53 9.99 -15.43
CA THR A 65 -8.84 9.93 -14.14
C THR A 65 -7.60 10.85 -14.09
N PRO A 66 -7.70 12.13 -14.51
CA PRO A 66 -6.54 12.96 -14.85
C PRO A 66 -5.52 13.12 -13.71
N ASN A 67 -5.97 13.22 -12.46
CA ASN A 67 -5.08 13.35 -11.30
C ASN A 67 -4.33 12.04 -10.98
N ILE A 68 -5.01 10.90 -11.12
CA ILE A 68 -4.41 9.58 -10.90
C ILE A 68 -3.42 9.28 -12.04
N ASP A 69 -3.78 9.63 -13.28
CA ASP A 69 -2.90 9.48 -14.44
C ASP A 69 -1.65 10.37 -14.33
N ALA A 70 -1.80 11.60 -13.84
CA ALA A 70 -0.67 12.49 -13.55
C ALA A 70 0.26 11.92 -12.46
N LEU A 71 -0.29 11.32 -11.40
CA LEU A 71 0.49 10.63 -10.38
C LEU A 71 1.24 9.42 -10.95
N ALA A 72 0.58 8.62 -11.78
CA ALA A 72 1.20 7.46 -12.43
C ALA A 72 2.35 7.87 -13.36
N ASN A 73 2.18 8.94 -14.14
CA ASN A 73 3.18 9.46 -15.06
C ASN A 73 4.40 10.10 -14.37
N SER A 74 4.25 10.54 -13.12
CA SER A 74 5.33 11.14 -12.32
C SER A 74 5.95 10.17 -11.31
N GLY A 75 5.48 8.92 -11.27
CA GLY A 75 5.85 7.93 -10.28
C GLY A 75 6.22 6.57 -10.87
N VAL A 76 5.99 5.52 -10.07
CA VAL A 76 6.23 4.13 -10.45
C VAL A 76 4.90 3.41 -10.59
N ILE A 77 4.69 2.74 -11.73
CA ILE A 77 3.50 1.92 -11.98
C ILE A 77 3.83 0.45 -11.72
N LEU A 78 3.10 -0.17 -10.79
CA LEU A 78 3.19 -1.60 -10.51
C LEU A 78 2.22 -2.37 -11.42
N LYS A 79 2.68 -2.76 -12.61
CA LYS A 79 1.85 -3.48 -13.61
C LYS A 79 1.32 -4.85 -13.15
N ASN A 80 1.96 -5.45 -12.14
CA ASN A 80 1.60 -6.75 -11.59
C ASN A 80 1.39 -6.69 -10.07
N ALA A 81 0.65 -5.68 -9.58
CA ALA A 81 0.24 -5.59 -8.18
C ALA A 81 -0.97 -6.51 -7.93
N HIS A 82 -0.93 -7.27 -6.82
CA HIS A 82 -1.98 -8.21 -6.45
C HIS A 82 -2.43 -7.96 -5.01
N VAL A 83 -3.71 -8.21 -4.73
CA VAL A 83 -4.25 -8.23 -3.38
C VAL A 83 -4.18 -9.64 -2.80
N ALA A 84 -4.04 -9.74 -1.47
CA ALA A 84 -3.99 -11.04 -0.80
C ALA A 84 -5.35 -11.74 -0.74
N HIS A 85 -6.45 -11.03 -0.99
CA HIS A 85 -7.81 -11.56 -0.95
C HIS A 85 -8.77 -10.74 -1.82
N PRO A 86 -9.78 -11.36 -2.46
CA PRO A 86 -10.74 -10.64 -3.31
C PRO A 86 -11.84 -9.86 -2.54
N PHE A 87 -11.85 -9.88 -1.20
CA PHE A 87 -12.88 -9.23 -0.38
C PHE A 87 -12.31 -8.05 0.40
N CYS A 88 -13.14 -7.03 0.65
CA CYS A 88 -12.73 -5.76 1.27
C CYS A 88 -11.97 -5.95 2.59
N GLY A 89 -12.61 -6.55 3.60
CA GLY A 89 -12.08 -6.71 4.96
C GLY A 89 -10.79 -7.53 4.99
N PRO A 90 -10.79 -8.76 4.44
CA PRO A 90 -9.57 -9.56 4.30
C PRO A 90 -8.43 -8.86 3.54
N SER A 91 -8.72 -8.14 2.45
CA SER A 91 -7.69 -7.39 1.72
C SER A 91 -7.09 -6.27 2.58
N ARG A 92 -7.94 -5.51 3.28
CA ARG A 92 -7.52 -4.48 4.24
C ARG A 92 -6.72 -5.07 5.40
N ALA A 93 -7.08 -6.27 5.89
CA ALA A 93 -6.35 -6.96 6.93
C ALA A 93 -4.90 -7.23 6.51
N ALA A 94 -4.70 -7.70 5.29
CA ALA A 94 -3.37 -7.94 4.75
C ALA A 94 -2.58 -6.65 4.54
N ILE A 95 -3.21 -5.57 4.06
CA ILE A 95 -2.55 -4.26 3.92
C ILE A 95 -2.10 -3.72 5.27
N MET A 96 -2.95 -3.81 6.31
CA MET A 96 -2.64 -3.26 7.63
C MET A 96 -1.59 -4.07 8.38
N SER A 97 -1.66 -5.40 8.33
CA SER A 97 -0.79 -6.30 9.11
C SER A 97 0.44 -6.81 8.37
N GLY A 98 0.43 -6.82 7.03
CA GLY A 98 1.41 -7.55 6.22
C GLY A 98 1.27 -9.07 6.29
N VAL A 99 0.18 -9.59 6.88
CA VAL A 99 -0.05 -11.02 7.10
C VAL A 99 -1.16 -11.52 6.17
N TYR A 100 -1.01 -12.75 5.66
CA TYR A 100 -2.06 -13.39 4.88
C TYR A 100 -3.38 -13.53 5.68
N PRO A 101 -4.54 -13.15 5.13
CA PRO A 101 -5.79 -13.08 5.90
C PRO A 101 -6.23 -14.41 6.51
N HIS A 102 -5.91 -15.55 5.86
CA HIS A 102 -6.22 -16.88 6.39
C HIS A 102 -5.55 -17.20 7.72
N ARG A 103 -4.40 -16.57 8.03
CA ARG A 103 -3.71 -16.72 9.33
C ARG A 103 -4.39 -15.92 10.44
N LEU A 104 -5.16 -14.90 10.08
CA LEU A 104 -5.85 -14.01 11.00
C LEU A 104 -7.30 -14.42 11.25
N GLY A 105 -7.77 -15.49 10.60
CA GLY A 105 -9.20 -15.85 10.59
C GLY A 105 -10.07 -14.93 9.71
N ALA A 106 -9.45 -14.04 8.92
CA ALA A 106 -10.14 -13.09 8.05
C ALA A 106 -10.43 -13.70 6.67
N GLN A 107 -11.27 -14.73 6.63
CA GLN A 107 -11.63 -15.45 5.41
C GLN A 107 -12.80 -14.79 4.66
N TYR A 108 -13.62 -14.04 5.39
CA TYR A 108 -14.78 -13.34 4.88
C TYR A 108 -14.79 -11.90 5.41
N ASN A 109 -15.60 -11.05 4.79
CA ASN A 109 -15.91 -9.76 5.38
C ASN A 109 -16.58 -10.00 6.74
N LEU A 110 -16.17 -9.22 7.73
CA LEU A 110 -16.90 -9.18 9.00
C LEU A 110 -18.33 -8.72 8.70
N PRO A 111 -19.34 -9.38 9.27
CA PRO A 111 -20.70 -8.95 9.07
C PRO A 111 -20.92 -7.57 9.68
N ASN A 112 -21.87 -6.83 9.11
CA ASN A 112 -22.22 -5.50 9.58
C ASN A 112 -23.06 -5.53 10.87
N ASP A 113 -23.32 -6.72 11.41
CA ASP A 113 -24.11 -6.90 12.62
C ASP A 113 -23.23 -7.27 13.82
N ASN A 114 -23.68 -6.85 14.99
CA ASN A 114 -23.01 -7.10 16.26
C ASN A 114 -23.27 -8.52 16.81
N THR A 115 -23.78 -9.43 15.97
CA THR A 115 -24.26 -10.76 16.39
C THR A 115 -23.20 -11.85 16.26
N THR A 116 -22.09 -11.55 15.58
CA THR A 116 -21.05 -12.53 15.28
C THR A 116 -19.96 -12.52 16.35
N ILE A 117 -19.56 -13.72 16.80
CA ILE A 117 -18.59 -13.98 17.88
C ILE A 117 -17.20 -13.34 17.62
N LEU A 118 -16.90 -12.96 16.37
CA LEU A 118 -15.66 -12.28 15.99
C LEU A 118 -15.93 -10.77 15.82
N GLY A 119 -15.64 -9.98 16.86
CA GLY A 119 -15.80 -8.53 16.87
C GLY A 119 -14.75 -7.75 16.04
N GLY A 120 -13.72 -8.45 15.53
CA GLY A 120 -12.68 -7.88 14.68
C GLY A 120 -11.48 -8.80 14.48
N LEU A 121 -10.38 -8.24 13.95
CA LEU A 121 -9.11 -8.94 13.78
C LEU A 121 -8.36 -9.19 15.10
N PRO A 122 -7.57 -10.27 15.22
CA PRO A 122 -6.81 -10.56 16.44
C PRO A 122 -6.03 -9.35 16.98
N LEU A 123 -6.12 -9.11 18.29
CA LEU A 123 -5.46 -8.00 18.97
C LEU A 123 -3.94 -8.18 19.07
N THR A 124 -3.43 -9.39 18.85
CA THR A 124 -2.00 -9.69 18.83
C THR A 124 -1.28 -9.16 17.59
N GLU A 125 -2.03 -8.80 16.54
CA GLU A 125 -1.45 -8.27 15.30
C GLU A 125 -1.17 -6.77 15.41
N THR A 126 0.08 -6.41 15.19
CA THR A 126 0.49 -5.00 15.09
C THR A 126 0.29 -4.52 13.66
N PHE A 127 -0.50 -3.47 13.48
CA PHE A 127 -0.68 -2.85 12.17
C PHE A 127 0.42 -1.83 11.88
N PHE A 128 0.75 -1.62 10.60
CA PHE A 128 1.77 -0.64 10.21
C PHE A 128 1.52 0.78 10.74
N PRO A 129 0.28 1.30 10.91
CA PRO A 129 0.05 2.61 11.51
C PRO A 129 0.55 2.68 12.94
N LYS A 130 0.41 1.58 13.71
CA LYS A 130 0.96 1.50 15.07
C LYS A 130 2.48 1.59 15.07
N ILE A 131 3.13 0.90 14.14
CA ILE A 131 4.59 0.98 13.97
C ILE A 131 5.01 2.42 13.64
N LEU A 132 4.27 3.12 12.76
CA LEU A 132 4.54 4.52 12.44
C LEU A 132 4.34 5.43 13.66
N GLN A 133 3.23 5.28 14.39
CA GLN A 133 2.92 6.03 15.60
C GLN A 133 4.02 5.87 16.66
N ASP A 134 4.51 4.64 16.88
CA ASP A 134 5.62 4.36 17.81
C ASP A 134 6.97 4.96 17.36
N ASN A 135 7.05 5.44 16.12
CA ASN A 135 8.22 6.08 15.53
C ASN A 135 7.96 7.58 15.21
N ASP A 136 7.18 8.26 16.06
CA ASP A 136 6.90 9.70 16.03
C ASP A 136 6.20 10.19 14.75
N TYR A 137 5.43 9.34 14.08
CA TYR A 137 4.49 9.79 13.06
C TYR A 137 3.15 10.17 13.67
N HIS A 138 2.55 11.24 13.16
CA HIS A 138 1.13 11.50 13.35
C HIS A 138 0.32 10.67 12.35
N THR A 139 -0.61 9.87 12.85
CA THR A 139 -1.36 8.92 12.03
C THR A 139 -2.84 9.28 11.95
N ALA A 140 -3.40 9.28 10.75
CA ALA A 140 -4.81 9.56 10.53
C ALA A 140 -5.41 8.60 9.49
N ALA A 141 -6.64 8.15 9.74
CA ALA A 141 -7.42 7.35 8.82
C ALA A 141 -8.72 8.07 8.42
N PHE A 142 -9.12 7.89 7.17
CA PHE A 142 -10.32 8.51 6.62
C PHE A 142 -11.10 7.48 5.79
N GLY A 143 -12.41 7.39 6.02
CA GLY A 143 -13.32 6.50 5.29
C GLY A 143 -13.45 5.10 5.90
N LYS A 144 -13.48 4.08 5.03
CA LYS A 144 -13.88 2.71 5.39
C LYS A 144 -12.79 1.95 6.17
N TRP A 145 -13.15 1.44 7.35
CA TRP A 145 -12.27 0.59 8.17
C TRP A 145 -12.43 -0.91 7.86
N HIS A 146 -13.58 -1.49 8.23
CA HIS A 146 -13.97 -2.88 7.93
C HIS A 146 -13.08 -3.98 8.56
N LEU A 147 -12.38 -3.69 9.68
CA LEU A 147 -11.52 -4.65 10.41
C LEU A 147 -11.99 -4.96 11.84
N GLY A 148 -13.22 -4.54 12.17
CA GLY A 148 -13.84 -4.70 13.48
C GLY A 148 -14.44 -3.39 13.97
N PHE A 149 -15.27 -3.47 15.01
CA PHE A 149 -16.04 -2.32 15.52
C PHE A 149 -16.09 -2.23 17.05
N VAL A 150 -15.57 -3.23 17.77
CA VAL A 150 -15.53 -3.21 19.24
C VAL A 150 -14.65 -2.06 19.69
N GLU A 151 -15.25 -1.11 20.40
CA GLU A 151 -14.60 0.06 20.97
C GLU A 151 -13.56 -0.33 22.02
N GLY A 152 -12.39 0.33 21.99
CA GLY A 152 -11.28 0.03 22.89
C GLY A 152 -10.41 -1.16 22.44
N GLU A 153 -10.75 -1.79 21.32
CA GLU A 153 -10.09 -3.01 20.84
C GLU A 153 -9.81 -2.99 19.33
N HIS A 154 -10.81 -2.65 18.51
CA HIS A 154 -10.78 -2.93 17.07
C HIS A 154 -11.00 -1.70 16.20
N GLN A 155 -11.33 -0.54 16.75
CA GLN A 155 -11.51 0.67 15.95
C GLN A 155 -10.15 1.23 15.49
N PRO A 156 -10.10 2.10 14.46
CA PRO A 156 -8.84 2.68 14.00
C PRO A 156 -8.03 3.35 15.11
N LEU A 157 -8.71 4.05 16.02
CA LEU A 157 -8.09 4.74 17.16
C LEU A 157 -7.38 3.77 18.13
N ASP A 158 -7.90 2.54 18.25
CA ASP A 158 -7.32 1.48 19.08
C ASP A 158 -6.16 0.75 18.36
N ARG A 159 -6.02 0.97 17.04
CA ARG A 159 -5.14 0.19 16.15
C ARG A 159 -4.06 1.02 15.47
N GLY A 160 -3.65 2.12 16.11
CA GLY A 160 -2.47 2.91 15.72
C GLY A 160 -2.76 4.15 14.90
N PHE A 161 -4.01 4.64 14.91
CA PHE A 161 -4.36 5.96 14.36
C PHE A 161 -4.64 6.96 15.47
N ASP A 162 -4.07 8.16 15.39
CA ASP A 162 -4.38 9.26 16.30
C ASP A 162 -5.72 9.93 15.97
N TYR A 163 -6.13 9.86 14.71
CA TYR A 163 -7.37 10.47 14.21
C TYR A 163 -8.10 9.53 13.26
N PHE A 164 -9.43 9.50 13.37
CA PHE A 164 -10.30 8.76 12.47
C PHE A 164 -11.56 9.54 12.13
N LEU A 165 -11.89 9.61 10.84
CA LEU A 165 -13.14 10.17 10.33
C LEU A 165 -13.76 9.21 9.31
N VAL A 166 -15.03 8.89 9.50
CA VAL A 166 -15.84 8.12 8.55
C VAL A 166 -16.92 9.04 7.97
N PHE A 167 -17.28 8.82 6.70
CA PHE A 167 -18.35 9.51 5.99
C PHE A 167 -19.35 8.49 5.45
#